data_AF-A0A3C0FNS3-F1
#
_entry.id   AF-A0A3C0FNS3-F1
#
_cell.length_a   1.000
_cell.length_b   1.000
_cell.length_c   1.000
_cell.angle_alpha   90.00
_cell.angle_beta   90.00
_cell.angle_gamma   90.00
#
_symmetry.space_group_name_H-M   'P 1'
#
loop_
_entity.id
_entity.type
_entity.pdbx_description
1 polymer ?
#
loop_
_entity_poly.entity_id
_entity_poly.type
_entity_poly.pdbx_seq_one_letter_code
_entity_poly.pdbx_strand_id
1 'polypeptide(L)'
;MTHRFLVLITLCAIVIVGLSTGQRALHAETAKPAPLDENEYLRGRFELARHLDGFEKPLLSRGEFVISPQNGLIWKTTFPFPGITVLEDDGIFTITPNGDRNSMASA
;
A
#
# COMPACT_ATOMS: atom_id res chain seq x y z
N MET A 1 -14.69 33.60 -40.14
CA MET A 1 -13.65 33.35 -39.11
C MET A 1 -14.22 32.77 -37.80
N THR A 2 -15.41 33.21 -37.36
CA THR A 2 -16.08 32.78 -36.11
C THR A 2 -16.44 31.28 -36.04
N HIS A 3 -16.86 30.67 -37.14
CA HIS A 3 -17.27 29.26 -37.17
C HIS A 3 -16.12 28.26 -36.99
N ARG A 4 -14.89 28.64 -37.41
CA ARG A 4 -13.67 27.81 -37.26
C ARG A 4 -13.17 27.83 -35.81
N PHE A 5 -13.36 28.97 -35.13
CA PHE A 5 -13.01 29.16 -33.72
C PHE A 5 -13.95 28.35 -32.81
N LEU A 6 -15.24 28.33 -33.14
CA LEU A 6 -16.26 27.60 -32.38
C LEU A 6 -16.08 26.07 -32.49
N VAL A 7 -15.64 25.57 -33.65
CA VAL A 7 -15.30 24.16 -33.88
C VAL A 7 -14.02 23.74 -33.14
N LEU A 8 -13.02 24.62 -33.05
CA LEU A 8 -11.80 24.32 -32.28
C LEU A 8 -12.07 24.25 -30.77
N ILE A 9 -12.93 25.13 -30.25
CA ILE A 9 -13.31 25.13 -28.83
C ILE A 9 -14.06 23.85 -28.47
N THR A 10 -15.01 23.40 -29.30
CA THR A 10 -15.72 22.14 -29.07
C THR A 10 -14.81 20.92 -29.19
N LEU A 11 -13.87 20.90 -30.13
CA LEU A 11 -12.90 19.79 -30.24
C LEU A 11 -11.98 19.71 -29.01
N CYS A 12 -11.53 20.85 -28.50
CA CYS A 12 -10.67 20.93 -27.31
C CYS A 12 -11.41 20.47 -26.04
N ALA A 13 -12.70 20.83 -25.91
CA ALA A 13 -13.54 20.38 -24.81
C ALA A 13 -13.74 18.84 -24.78
N ILE A 14 -13.85 18.20 -25.94
CA ILE A 14 -13.99 16.73 -26.05
C ILE A 14 -12.70 16.02 -25.62
N VAL A 15 -11.53 16.55 -25.97
CA VAL A 15 -10.23 15.96 -25.60
C VAL A 15 -9.97 16.06 -24.08
N ILE A 16 -10.36 17.17 -23.44
CA ILE A 16 -10.15 17.37 -22.00
C ILE A 16 -11.00 16.39 -21.17
N VAL A 17 -12.24 16.10 -21.58
CA VAL A 17 -13.14 15.16 -20.88
C VAL A 17 -12.65 13.70 -21.01
N GLY A 18 -12.02 13.34 -22.13
CA GLY A 18 -11.50 11.99 -22.36
C GLY A 18 -10.33 11.59 -21.45
N LEU A 19 -9.45 12.54 -21.10
CA LEU A 19 -8.25 12.26 -20.28
C LEU A 19 -8.54 12.05 -18.78
N SER A 20 -9.67 12.56 -18.26
CA SER A 20 -9.98 12.47 -16.82
C SER A 20 -10.51 11.11 -16.35
N THR A 21 -10.83 10.19 -17.26
CA THR A 21 -11.49 8.91 -16.92
C THR A 21 -10.55 7.84 -16.34
N GLY A 22 -9.26 8.16 -16.13
CA GLY A 22 -8.20 7.18 -15.87
C GLY A 22 -7.73 6.99 -14.42
N GLN A 23 -8.30 7.67 -13.41
CA GLN A 23 -7.85 7.50 -12.02
C GLN A 23 -9.03 7.42 -11.05
N ARG A 24 -9.76 6.31 -11.09
CA ARG A 24 -10.47 5.87 -9.88
C ARG A 24 -9.43 5.19 -9.00
N ALA A 25 -8.85 5.96 -8.07
CA ALA A 25 -8.20 5.35 -6.93
C ALA A 25 -9.25 4.41 -6.31
N LEU A 26 -9.03 3.10 -6.37
CA LEU A 26 -9.76 2.14 -5.56
C LEU A 26 -9.39 2.49 -4.12
N HIS A 27 -10.11 3.43 -3.52
CA HIS A 27 -10.19 3.53 -2.09
C HIS A 27 -10.90 2.25 -1.68
N ALA A 28 -10.11 1.24 -1.31
CA ALA A 28 -10.63 0.11 -0.58
C ALA A 28 -11.21 0.68 0.71
N GLU A 29 -12.52 0.92 0.72
CA GLU A 29 -13.24 1.15 1.96
C GLU A 29 -12.97 -0.09 2.80
N THR A 30 -12.08 0.06 3.77
CA THR A 30 -11.69 -1.04 4.63
C THR A 30 -12.86 -1.22 5.57
N ALA A 31 -13.81 -2.09 5.18
CA ALA A 31 -14.85 -2.54 6.08
C ALA A 31 -14.18 -2.93 7.39
N LYS A 32 -14.59 -2.31 8.49
CA LYS A 32 -13.97 -2.53 9.80
C LYS A 32 -13.99 -4.04 10.07
N PRO A 33 -12.83 -4.72 10.17
CA PRO A 33 -12.82 -6.14 10.46
C PRO A 33 -13.41 -6.38 11.86
N ALA A 34 -13.96 -7.58 12.07
CA ALA A 34 -14.34 -8.01 13.41
C ALA A 34 -13.12 -7.92 14.36
N PRO A 35 -13.31 -7.53 15.62
CA PRO A 35 -12.23 -7.55 16.60
C PRO A 35 -11.75 -8.99 16.79
N LEU A 36 -10.44 -9.14 17.04
CA LEU A 36 -9.83 -10.41 17.40
C LEU A 36 -9.92 -10.59 18.92
N ASP A 37 -10.24 -11.80 19.36
CA ASP A 37 -10.12 -12.17 20.78
C ASP A 37 -8.64 -12.26 21.19
N GLU A 38 -8.35 -12.22 22.49
CA GLU A 38 -6.98 -12.13 23.04
C GLU A 38 -6.01 -13.20 22.51
N ASN A 39 -6.51 -14.42 22.27
CA ASN A 39 -5.72 -15.56 21.78
C ASN A 39 -5.96 -15.86 20.28
N GLU A 40 -6.59 -14.94 19.56
CA GLU A 40 -6.87 -15.08 18.14
C GLU A 40 -5.77 -14.43 17.29
N TYR A 41 -5.54 -15.02 16.11
CA TYR A 41 -4.54 -14.57 15.15
C TYR A 41 -5.19 -14.43 13.77
N LEU A 42 -5.07 -13.25 13.17
CA LEU A 42 -5.35 -13.06 11.75
C LEU A 42 -4.06 -13.25 10.96
N ARG A 43 -4.08 -14.16 9.98
CA ARG A 43 -2.94 -14.39 9.08
C ARG A 43 -3.33 -14.19 7.63
N GLY A 44 -2.38 -13.75 6.83
CA GLY A 44 -2.62 -13.57 5.41
C GLY A 44 -1.35 -13.49 4.59
N ARG A 45 -1.55 -13.37 3.28
CA ARG A 45 -0.50 -13.08 2.31
C ARG A 45 -0.75 -11.70 1.74
N PHE A 46 0.31 -11.00 1.36
CA PHE A 46 0.20 -9.70 0.73
C PHE A 46 1.00 -9.64 -0.58
N GLU A 47 0.54 -8.78 -1.47
CA GLU A 47 1.28 -8.24 -2.60
C GLU A 47 1.10 -6.72 -2.56
N LEU A 48 2.22 -5.99 -2.53
CA LEU A 48 2.27 -4.54 -2.42
C LEU A 48 3.00 -3.97 -3.62
N ALA A 49 2.31 -3.13 -4.39
CA ALA A 49 2.89 -2.38 -5.50
C ALA A 49 3.08 -0.91 -5.09
N ARG A 50 4.31 -0.54 -4.68
CA ARG A 50 4.64 0.83 -4.29
C ARG A 50 5.07 1.63 -5.52
N HIS A 51 4.27 2.63 -5.88
CA HIS A 51 4.60 3.55 -6.98
C HIS A 51 5.43 4.71 -6.41
N LEU A 52 6.60 4.95 -6.99
CA LEU A 52 7.53 5.99 -6.58
C LEU A 52 7.89 6.85 -7.78
N ASP A 53 8.05 8.14 -7.57
CA ASP A 53 8.52 9.05 -8.61
C ASP A 53 9.90 8.62 -9.12
N GLY A 54 10.09 8.67 -10.44
CA GLY A 54 11.32 8.24 -11.10
C GLY A 54 11.42 6.74 -11.42
N PHE A 55 10.41 5.94 -11.07
CA PHE A 55 10.31 4.54 -11.48
C PHE A 55 9.16 4.33 -12.47
N GLU A 56 9.46 3.76 -13.64
CA GLU A 56 8.42 3.43 -14.64
C GLU A 56 7.48 2.30 -14.19
N LYS A 57 7.98 1.39 -13.34
CA LYS A 57 7.23 0.25 -12.79
C LYS A 57 7.21 0.35 -11.26
N PRO A 58 6.12 -0.08 -10.59
CA PRO A 58 6.07 -0.09 -9.13
C PRO A 58 7.10 -1.05 -8.55
N LEU A 59 7.57 -0.74 -7.35
CA LEU A 59 8.32 -1.69 -6.54
C LEU A 59 7.34 -2.71 -5.97
N LEU A 60 7.51 -3.97 -6.39
CA LEU A 60 6.67 -5.08 -5.97
C LEU A 60 7.27 -5.77 -4.74
N SER A 61 6.52 -5.81 -3.65
CA SER A 61 6.84 -6.60 -2.46
C SER A 61 5.78 -7.67 -2.25
N ARG A 62 6.19 -8.88 -1.84
CA ARG A 62 5.28 -9.97 -1.48
C ARG A 62 5.70 -10.59 -0.17
N GLY A 63 4.73 -11.18 0.53
CA GLY A 63 5.02 -11.82 1.80
C GLY A 63 3.78 -12.27 2.54
N GLU A 64 3.95 -12.42 3.84
CA GLU A 64 2.95 -12.91 4.77
C GLU A 64 2.87 -12.00 5.97
N PHE A 65 1.72 -11.98 6.62
CA PHE A 65 1.53 -11.26 7.87
C PHE A 65 0.77 -12.08 8.89
N VAL A 66 1.01 -11.77 10.16
CA VAL A 66 0.24 -12.24 11.31
C VAL A 66 -0.07 -11.04 12.19
N ILE A 67 -1.33 -10.90 12.59
CA ILE A 67 -1.83 -9.88 13.52
C ILE A 67 -2.44 -10.60 14.73
N SER A 68 -2.09 -10.17 15.94
CA SER A 68 -2.79 -10.55 17.16
C SER A 68 -2.78 -9.42 18.19
N PRO A 69 -3.72 -9.41 19.15
CA PRO A 69 -3.71 -8.42 20.23
C PRO A 69 -2.42 -8.45 21.08
N GLN A 70 -1.79 -9.63 21.23
CA GLN A 70 -0.61 -9.81 22.09
C GLN A 70 0.71 -9.38 21.44
N ASN A 71 0.83 -9.48 20.11
CA ASN A 71 2.11 -9.30 19.41
C ASN A 71 2.06 -8.18 18.35
N GLY A 72 0.95 -7.45 18.25
CA GLY A 72 0.72 -6.46 17.21
C GLY A 72 0.76 -7.09 15.82
N LEU A 73 1.51 -6.48 14.90
CA LEU A 73 1.65 -6.94 13.52
C LEU A 73 3.08 -7.45 13.25
N ILE A 74 3.18 -8.73 12.87
CA ILE A 74 4.38 -9.31 12.28
C ILE A 74 4.23 -9.29 10.77
N TRP A 75 5.10 -8.54 10.09
CA TRP A 75 5.13 -8.37 8.65
C TRP A 75 6.39 -9.02 8.06
N LYS A 76 6.22 -10.15 7.39
CA LYS A 76 7.33 -10.90 6.77
C LYS A 76 7.34 -10.68 5.27
N THR A 77 8.28 -9.88 4.79
CA THR A 77 8.57 -9.76 3.35
C THR A 77 9.37 -10.97 2.90
N THR A 78 8.92 -11.64 1.84
CA THR A 78 9.63 -12.79 1.22
C THR A 78 10.23 -12.43 -0.14
N PHE A 79 9.78 -11.34 -0.75
CA PHE A 79 10.28 -10.82 -2.01
C PHE A 79 10.13 -9.28 -2.04
N PRO A 80 11.09 -8.53 -2.63
CA PRO A 80 12.32 -8.99 -3.27
C PRO A 80 13.50 -9.11 -2.30
N PHE A 81 13.39 -8.47 -1.12
CA PHE A 81 14.40 -8.50 -0.07
C PHE A 81 13.77 -9.12 1.19
N PRO A 82 14.11 -10.37 1.53
CA PRO A 82 13.56 -11.02 2.70
C PRO A 82 13.86 -10.26 3.98
N GLY A 83 12.86 -10.11 4.84
CA GLY A 83 12.99 -9.40 6.11
C GLY A 83 11.72 -9.50 6.94
N ILE A 84 11.85 -9.28 8.24
CA ILE A 84 10.74 -9.27 9.19
C ILE A 84 10.70 -7.90 9.86
N THR A 85 9.54 -7.27 9.80
CA THR A 85 9.21 -6.05 10.53
C THR A 85 8.14 -6.39 11.55
N VAL A 86 8.29 -5.90 12.78
CA VAL A 86 7.33 -6.07 13.87
C VAL A 86 6.85 -4.69 14.28
N LEU A 87 5.54 -4.50 14.28
CA LEU A 87 4.87 -3.28 14.75
C LEU A 87 4.14 -3.65 16.04
N GLU A 88 4.60 -3.05 17.14
CA GLU A 88 4.03 -3.17 18.48
C GLU A 88 3.62 -1.78 18.96
N ASP A 89 2.98 -1.72 20.13
CA ASP A 89 2.48 -0.45 20.71
C ASP A 89 3.61 0.55 21.00
N ASP A 90 4.82 0.07 21.26
CA ASP A 90 5.98 0.88 21.63
C ASP A 90 6.90 1.24 20.44
N GLY A 91 6.64 0.70 19.25
CA GLY A 91 7.39 1.06 18.06
C GLY A 91 7.39 0.06 16.91
N ILE A 92 8.32 0.31 16.00
CA ILE A 92 8.54 -0.48 14.79
C ILE A 92 9.96 -1.02 14.82
N PHE A 93 10.10 -2.32 14.60
CA PHE A 93 11.36 -3.03 14.73
C PHE A 93 11.61 -3.92 13.52
N THR A 94 12.87 -4.15 13.19
CA THR A 94 13.29 -5.19 12.24
C THR A 94 13.99 -6.31 12.98
N ILE A 95 13.74 -7.55 12.54
CA ILE A 95 14.46 -8.73 13.02
C ILE A 95 15.55 -9.09 12.01
N THR A 96 16.80 -9.16 12.48
CA THR A 96 17.94 -9.57 11.65
C THR A 96 17.88 -11.08 11.36
N PRO A 97 18.63 -11.59 10.37
CA PRO A 97 18.75 -13.03 10.14
C PRO A 97 19.26 -13.82 11.36
N ASN A 98 19.98 -13.16 12.27
CA ASN A 98 20.48 -13.77 13.51
C ASN A 98 19.47 -13.72 14.66
N GLY A 99 18.31 -13.08 14.46
CA GLY A 99 17.27 -12.90 15.46
C GLY A 99 17.37 -11.61 16.28
N ASP A 100 18.35 -10.75 16.00
CA ASP A 100 18.50 -9.49 16.73
C ASP A 100 17.38 -8.51 16.37
N ARG A 101 16.89 -7.77 17.36
CA ARG A 101 15.83 -6.78 17.19
C ARG A 101 16.43 -5.38 17.12
N ASN A 102 16.20 -4.68 16.01
CA ASN A 102 16.65 -3.31 15.78
C ASN A 102 15.45 -2.36 15.69
N SER A 103 15.45 -1.29 16.48
CA SER A 103 14.42 -0.25 16.41
C SER A 103 14.56 0.57 15.12
N MET A 104 13.44 0.78 14.43
CA MET A 104 13.30 1.66 13.27
C MET A 104 12.63 2.98 13.63
N ALA A 105 11.65 2.92 14.53
CA ALA A 105 10.91 4.07 15.06
C ALA A 105 10.37 3.71 16.44
N SER A 106 10.36 4.67 17.36
CA SER A 106 9.69 4.58 18.67
C SER A 106 8.44 5.47 18.67
N ALA A 107 7.39 5.03 19.36
CA ALA A 107 6.17 5.80 19.59
C ALA A 107 6.36 6.96 20.58
#